data_AF-A0A9X0CG90-F1
#
_entry.id   AF-A0A9X0CG90-F1
#
_cell.length_a   1.000
_cell.length_b   1.000
_cell.length_c   1.000
_cell.angle_alpha   90.00
_cell.angle_beta   90.00
_cell.angle_gamma   90.00
#
_symmetry.space_group_name_H-M   'P 1'
#
loop_
_entity.id
_entity.type
_entity.pdbx_description
1 polymer ?
#
loop_
_entity_poly.entity_id
_entity_poly.type
_entity_poly.pdbx_seq_one_letter_code
_entity_poly.pdbx_strand_id
1 'polypeptide(L)'
;MGRRLEWKNFEVTVSDRKSIVVRDVTNDVKESLDFRDRIIKTSLAFNHLVVATTSQCYIYSVRNWNTPMIFDLKNGNITLIVQTEKHFLLVDDAGLQVYSYEGRLTCVPKYQGLRTDILNEQTCTLSNDTLAIKDRKDEKVIHLFEAQSGKPVGGGQPIQHTLEVMEIALSQCGPTSDRQLAVIDKNRDLYLTPIKHIGPAEKLVKLGTMITTMAWNDNTNMLAAFQDGRFIVWYYPSAVYVDQDILPKTLLEKDSSDFGKNPQIVSFLENHCTMRRADGSLCSTIISPYPSMLHKYAGEAKWEDAIRLCRFVKDTVLWACLATMAAYAKDLNTAETAYAAIDEADKVQYINHIKEIPTKEGRNAAMALFCRQTQEAETILLQAGLTYRAIQMNIDLFNWDRALELAVKHKTHVDTVLAYRQKYLENFDRKETSKRFLQYAQGVEVDWEKINAKVDMELQKEAARPGAKPYNG
;
A
#
# COMPACT_ATOMS: atom_id res chain seq x y z
N MET A 1 -2.46 17.30 33.26
CA MET A 1 -2.22 18.71 32.92
C MET A 1 -0.84 18.79 32.29
N GLY A 2 -0.66 19.62 31.25
CA GLY A 2 0.60 19.65 30.49
C GLY A 2 0.64 18.75 29.25
N ARG A 3 -0.52 18.45 28.62
CA ARG A 3 -0.52 17.77 27.31
C ARG A 3 -0.14 18.79 26.24
N ARG A 4 1.00 18.57 25.59
CA ARG A 4 1.52 19.34 24.46
C ARG A 4 1.30 18.53 23.18
N LEU A 5 0.75 19.20 22.16
CA LEU A 5 0.56 18.68 20.81
C LEU A 5 1.38 19.55 19.86
N GLU A 6 1.96 18.93 18.84
CA GLU A 6 2.77 19.61 17.83
C GLU A 6 2.30 19.20 16.45
N TRP A 7 2.11 20.18 15.58
CA TRP A 7 1.82 19.94 14.17
C TRP A 7 2.42 21.05 13.33
N LYS A 8 3.41 20.71 12.50
CA LYS A 8 4.24 21.66 11.74
C LYS A 8 4.77 22.76 12.66
N ASN A 9 4.43 24.01 12.40
CA ASN A 9 4.85 25.18 13.17
C ASN A 9 3.98 25.48 14.41
N PHE A 10 2.91 24.73 14.65
CA PHE A 10 2.01 24.98 15.77
C PHE A 10 2.31 24.07 16.96
N GLU A 11 2.44 24.69 18.12
CA GLU A 11 2.50 24.03 19.43
C GLU A 11 1.24 24.38 20.21
N VAL A 12 0.50 23.35 20.65
CA VAL A 12 -0.74 23.51 21.42
C VAL A 12 -0.56 22.89 22.79
N THR A 13 -0.73 23.68 23.84
CA THR A 13 -0.59 23.24 25.23
C THR A 13 -1.89 23.44 25.99
N VAL A 14 -2.43 22.35 26.56
CA VAL A 14 -3.56 22.43 27.49
C VAL A 14 -3.06 22.96 28.84
N SER A 15 -3.25 24.27 29.04
CA SER A 15 -2.74 25.01 30.20
C SER A 15 -3.58 24.80 31.45
N ASP A 16 -4.90 24.70 31.31
CA ASP A 16 -5.84 24.39 32.40
C ASP A 16 -6.99 23.49 31.91
N ARG A 17 -7.91 23.11 32.80
CA ARG A 17 -9.11 22.30 32.51
C ARG A 17 -10.02 22.92 31.46
N LYS A 18 -9.92 24.23 31.23
CA LYS A 18 -10.79 25.01 30.33
C LYS A 18 -10.03 25.99 29.45
N SER A 19 -8.70 25.87 29.37
CA SER A 19 -7.89 26.79 28.57
C SER A 19 -6.81 26.04 27.81
N ILE A 20 -6.56 26.50 26.58
CA ILE A 20 -5.50 26.02 25.70
C ILE A 20 -4.69 27.23 25.24
N VAL A 21 -3.37 27.10 25.26
CA VAL A 21 -2.46 28.07 24.62
C VAL A 21 -1.97 27.49 23.32
N VAL A 22 -2.21 28.20 22.23
CA VAL A 22 -1.65 27.93 20.91
C VAL A 22 -0.46 28.86 20.70
N ARG A 23 0.66 28.30 20.22
CA ARG A 23 1.85 29.05 19.85
C ARG A 23 2.24 28.71 18.41
N ASP A 24 2.39 29.73 17.59
CA ASP A 24 3.03 29.60 16.28
C ASP A 24 4.53 29.89 16.45
N VAL A 25 5.37 28.87 16.25
CA VAL A 25 6.81 29.00 16.49
C VAL A 25 7.54 29.81 15.42
N THR A 26 6.90 30.12 14.29
CA THR A 26 7.53 30.90 13.21
C THR A 26 7.59 32.39 13.49
N ASN A 27 6.60 32.92 14.22
CA ASN A 27 6.45 34.34 14.56
C ASN A 27 6.31 34.58 16.07
N ASP A 28 6.34 33.51 16.88
CA ASP A 28 6.14 33.50 18.33
C ASP A 28 4.80 34.06 18.81
N VAL A 29 3.80 34.16 17.93
CA VAL A 29 2.44 34.57 18.28
C VAL A 29 1.82 33.51 19.18
N LYS A 30 1.18 33.97 20.26
CA LYS A 30 0.48 33.12 21.21
C LYS A 30 -0.97 33.53 21.31
N GLU A 31 -1.85 32.55 21.24
CA GLU A 31 -3.29 32.73 21.37
C GLU A 31 -3.83 31.86 22.50
N SER A 32 -4.75 32.42 23.29
CA SER A 32 -5.41 31.70 24.38
C SER A 32 -6.83 31.37 23.97
N LEU A 33 -7.19 30.10 24.04
CA LEU A 33 -8.52 29.59 23.74
C LEU A 33 -9.17 29.16 25.05
N ASP A 34 -10.26 29.84 25.41
CA ASP A 34 -11.02 29.57 26.63
C ASP A 34 -12.34 28.86 26.31
N PHE A 35 -12.65 27.85 27.12
CA PHE A 35 -13.80 26.98 26.93
C PHE A 35 -14.77 27.11 28.09
N ARG A 36 -16.07 27.08 27.78
CA ARG A 36 -17.12 27.09 28.81
C ARG A 36 -17.02 25.87 29.73
N ASP A 37 -16.72 24.72 29.13
CA ASP A 37 -16.78 23.41 29.75
C ASP A 37 -15.41 22.73 29.79
N ARG A 38 -15.28 21.71 30.62
CA ARG A 38 -13.99 21.04 30.84
C ARG A 38 -13.54 20.34 29.55
N ILE A 39 -12.28 20.55 29.16
CA ILE A 39 -11.62 19.85 28.06
C ILE A 39 -11.42 18.38 28.43
N ILE A 40 -11.84 17.49 27.53
CA ILE A 40 -11.76 16.04 27.67
C ILE A 40 -10.71 15.45 26.73
N LYS A 41 -10.76 15.83 25.46
CA LYS A 41 -9.83 15.31 24.44
C LYS A 41 -9.50 16.42 23.45
N THR A 42 -8.27 16.38 22.93
CA THR A 42 -7.75 17.35 21.95
C THR A 42 -6.94 16.61 20.91
N SER A 43 -7.04 17.05 19.66
CA SER A 43 -6.21 16.58 18.55
C SER A 43 -5.86 17.75 17.63
N LEU A 44 -4.62 17.79 17.16
CA LEU A 44 -4.11 18.80 16.24
C LEU A 44 -3.47 18.08 15.05
N ALA A 45 -4.12 18.16 13.89
CA ALA A 45 -3.60 17.61 12.64
C ALA A 45 -4.32 18.22 11.45
N PHE A 46 -3.76 18.08 10.25
CA PHE A 46 -4.39 18.45 8.98
C PHE A 46 -5.01 19.87 8.96
N ASN A 47 -4.29 20.87 9.48
CA ASN A 47 -4.73 22.27 9.60
C ASN A 47 -5.88 22.54 10.59
N HIS A 48 -6.24 21.58 11.44
CA HIS A 48 -7.36 21.69 12.37
C HIS A 48 -6.98 21.29 13.79
N LEU A 49 -7.43 22.07 14.76
CA LEU A 49 -7.47 21.69 16.18
C LEU A 49 -8.90 21.31 16.53
N VAL A 50 -9.10 20.05 16.90
CA VAL A 50 -10.38 19.53 17.39
C VAL A 50 -10.31 19.42 18.91
N VAL A 51 -11.23 20.08 19.61
CA VAL A 51 -11.31 20.11 21.07
C VAL A 51 -12.69 19.60 21.50
N ALA A 52 -12.71 18.42 22.12
CA ALA A 52 -13.91 17.89 22.76
C ALA A 52 -13.93 18.29 24.24
N THR A 53 -14.99 18.97 24.66
CA THR A 53 -15.30 19.26 26.06
C THR A 53 -16.33 18.26 26.59
N THR A 54 -16.80 18.44 27.82
CA THR A 54 -17.88 17.62 28.40
C THR A 54 -19.24 17.78 27.69
N SER A 55 -19.42 18.80 26.86
CA SER A 55 -20.72 19.17 26.28
C SER A 55 -20.65 19.53 24.80
N GLN A 56 -19.49 19.93 24.29
CA GLN A 56 -19.35 20.53 22.96
C GLN A 56 -18.05 20.11 22.28
N CYS A 57 -18.08 20.05 20.95
CA CYS A 57 -16.91 19.90 20.11
C CYS A 57 -16.61 21.24 19.42
N TYR A 58 -15.37 21.70 19.55
CA TYR A 58 -14.87 22.90 18.90
C TYR A 58 -13.88 22.49 17.81
N ILE A 59 -14.05 23.06 16.62
CA ILE A 59 -13.16 22.83 15.47
C ILE A 59 -12.58 24.18 15.07
N TYR A 60 -11.29 24.36 15.33
CA TYR A 60 -10.55 25.52 14.90
C TYR A 60 -9.80 25.22 13.61
N SER A 61 -9.70 26.21 12.73
CA SER A 61 -8.72 26.20 11.65
C SER A 61 -7.45 26.87 12.14
N VAL A 62 -6.28 26.31 11.81
CA VAL A 62 -5.01 26.98 12.11
C VAL A 62 -4.84 28.34 11.41
N ARG A 63 -5.69 28.63 10.41
CA ARG A 63 -5.75 29.93 9.73
C ARG A 63 -6.53 30.99 10.50
N ASN A 64 -7.41 30.57 11.42
CA ASN A 64 -8.23 31.48 12.21
C ASN A 64 -8.73 30.77 13.47
N TRP A 65 -8.17 31.19 14.61
CA TRP A 65 -8.50 30.67 15.93
C TRP A 65 -9.69 31.38 16.60
N ASN A 66 -10.17 32.49 16.04
CA ASN A 66 -11.21 33.32 16.68
C ASN A 66 -12.63 32.79 16.49
N THR A 67 -12.89 32.11 15.36
CA THR A 67 -14.24 31.66 14.99
C THR A 67 -14.24 30.14 14.78
N PRO A 68 -14.23 29.35 15.86
CA PRO A 68 -14.38 27.90 15.73
C PRO A 68 -15.77 27.55 15.21
N MET A 69 -15.85 26.43 14.49
CA MET A 69 -17.12 25.72 14.40
C MET A 69 -17.39 25.08 15.77
N ILE A 70 -18.61 25.17 16.29
CA ILE A 70 -19.03 24.50 17.53
C ILE A 70 -20.31 23.68 17.32
N PHE A 71 -20.33 22.44 17.81
CA PHE A 71 -21.55 21.62 17.88
C PHE A 71 -21.67 20.91 19.24
N ASP A 72 -22.89 20.62 19.65
CA ASP A 72 -23.15 19.94 20.92
C ASP A 72 -22.87 18.43 20.83
N LEU A 73 -22.16 17.93 21.84
CA LEU A 73 -21.91 16.51 22.04
C LEU A 73 -23.08 15.89 22.79
N LYS A 74 -23.61 14.78 22.26
CA LYS A 74 -24.65 14.02 22.95
C LYS A 74 -24.11 13.34 24.21
N ASN A 75 -22.86 12.87 24.14
CA ASN A 75 -22.15 12.24 25.25
C ASN A 75 -20.84 12.99 25.51
N GLY A 76 -20.60 13.36 26.77
CA GLY A 76 -19.43 14.16 27.16
C GLY A 76 -18.12 13.39 27.31
N ASN A 77 -18.09 12.09 27.03
CA ASN A 77 -16.94 11.22 27.29
C ASN A 77 -16.28 10.77 25.98
N ILE A 78 -15.58 11.69 25.31
CA ILE A 78 -14.83 11.38 24.09
C ILE A 78 -13.52 10.66 24.44
N THR A 79 -13.39 9.41 24.00
CA THR A 79 -12.24 8.55 24.30
C THR A 79 -11.13 8.63 23.26
N LEU A 80 -11.47 8.90 21.99
CA LEU A 80 -10.52 8.97 20.88
C LEU A 80 -10.94 10.03 19.85
N ILE A 81 -9.96 10.73 19.28
CA ILE A 81 -10.10 11.61 18.11
C ILE A 81 -9.07 11.15 17.09
N VAL A 82 -9.48 10.83 15.87
CA VAL A 82 -8.57 10.50 14.75
C VAL A 82 -8.86 11.46 13.60
N GLN A 83 -7.87 12.22 13.15
CA GLN A 83 -8.04 13.23 12.09
C GLN A 83 -7.46 12.75 10.77
N THR A 84 -8.06 13.23 9.67
CA THR A 84 -7.54 13.14 8.30
C THR A 84 -7.70 14.51 7.61
N GLU A 85 -7.34 14.61 6.35
CA GLU A 85 -7.48 15.87 5.59
C GLU A 85 -8.94 16.30 5.43
N LYS A 86 -9.86 15.35 5.21
CA LYS A 86 -11.28 15.65 4.91
C LYS A 86 -12.22 15.45 6.09
N HIS A 87 -11.87 14.56 7.01
CA HIS A 87 -12.75 14.10 8.06
C HIS A 87 -12.02 13.95 9.40
N PHE A 88 -12.78 13.80 10.46
CA PHE A 88 -12.26 13.28 11.72
C PHE A 88 -13.28 12.35 12.36
N LEU A 89 -12.78 11.36 13.10
CA LEU A 89 -13.54 10.42 13.89
C LEU A 89 -13.59 10.90 15.35
N LEU A 90 -14.78 10.90 15.92
CA LEU A 90 -15.00 10.93 17.36
C LEU A 90 -15.45 9.55 17.83
N VAL A 91 -14.91 9.12 18.97
CA VAL A 91 -15.32 7.89 19.64
C VAL A 91 -15.80 8.23 21.05
N ASP A 92 -16.98 7.74 21.38
CA ASP A 92 -17.59 7.87 22.71
C ASP A 92 -18.25 6.54 23.12
N ASP A 93 -18.94 6.56 24.27
CA ASP A 93 -19.66 5.38 24.78
C ASP A 93 -20.87 4.99 23.90
N ALA A 94 -21.36 5.86 23.02
CA ALA A 94 -22.46 5.56 22.09
C ALA A 94 -21.97 4.96 20.76
N GLY A 95 -20.73 5.21 20.35
CA GLY A 95 -20.20 4.63 19.13
C GLY A 95 -19.12 5.46 18.43
N LEU A 96 -19.07 5.26 17.12
CA LEU A 96 -18.12 5.88 16.19
C LEU A 96 -18.85 6.91 15.35
N GLN A 97 -18.34 8.14 15.27
CA GLN A 97 -19.00 9.23 14.57
C GLN A 97 -17.98 9.96 13.70
N VAL A 98 -18.14 9.90 12.38
CA VAL A 98 -17.25 10.58 11.42
C VAL A 98 -17.86 11.92 11.05
N TYR A 99 -17.10 12.99 11.21
CA TYR A 99 -17.52 14.37 10.95
C TYR A 99 -16.66 15.02 9.86
N SER A 100 -17.24 15.98 9.14
CA SER A 100 -16.45 16.96 8.38
C SER A 100 -15.99 18.09 9.31
N TYR A 101 -14.98 18.85 8.89
CA TYR A 101 -14.50 20.02 9.64
C TYR A 101 -15.49 21.19 9.68
N GLU A 102 -16.60 21.10 8.95
CA GLU A 102 -17.76 22.02 9.05
C GLU A 102 -18.75 21.62 10.15
N GLY A 103 -18.43 20.59 10.95
CA GLY A 103 -19.29 20.11 12.03
C GLY A 103 -20.44 19.20 11.59
N ARG A 104 -20.47 18.81 10.31
CA ARG A 104 -21.52 17.93 9.79
C ARG A 104 -21.18 16.47 10.06
N LEU A 105 -22.10 15.75 10.71
CA LEU A 105 -22.02 14.30 10.84
C LEU A 105 -22.11 13.67 9.44
N THR A 106 -21.05 12.98 9.05
CA THR A 106 -20.91 12.30 7.76
C THR A 106 -21.48 10.89 7.82
N CYS A 107 -21.06 10.08 8.80
CA CYS A 107 -21.61 8.75 9.01
C CYS A 107 -21.39 8.24 10.46
N VAL A 108 -22.07 7.13 10.79
CA VAL A 108 -21.98 6.44 12.09
C VAL A 108 -21.71 4.95 11.84
N PRO A 109 -20.45 4.56 11.59
CA PRO A 109 -20.08 3.16 11.34
C PRO A 109 -20.40 2.29 12.55
N LYS A 110 -20.89 1.07 12.30
CA LYS A 110 -21.24 0.11 13.36
C LYS A 110 -21.10 -1.33 12.88
N TYR A 111 -20.76 -2.22 13.79
CA TYR A 111 -20.82 -3.67 13.60
C TYR A 111 -21.21 -4.36 14.91
N GLN A 112 -21.66 -5.60 14.82
CA GLN A 112 -22.08 -6.37 15.97
C GLN A 112 -20.88 -6.67 16.89
N GLY A 113 -20.98 -6.30 18.16
CA GLY A 113 -19.91 -6.54 19.14
C GLY A 113 -18.82 -5.47 19.20
N LEU A 114 -19.02 -4.31 18.54
CA LEU A 114 -18.16 -3.14 18.69
C LEU A 114 -18.04 -2.73 20.17
N ARG A 115 -16.80 -2.52 20.61
CA ARG A 115 -16.44 -2.08 21.96
C ARG A 115 -15.58 -0.82 21.86
N THR A 116 -16.19 0.35 22.06
CA THR A 116 -15.53 1.65 21.89
C THR A 116 -14.60 2.02 23.05
N ASP A 117 -14.79 1.42 24.22
CA ASP A 117 -14.06 1.69 25.46
C ASP A 117 -12.55 1.33 25.40
N ILE A 118 -12.15 0.56 24.41
CA ILE A 118 -10.80 0.01 24.24
C ILE A 118 -10.13 0.45 22.94
N LEU A 119 -10.84 1.22 22.11
CA LEU A 119 -10.26 1.74 20.88
C LEU A 119 -9.20 2.80 21.20
N ASN A 120 -8.10 2.71 20.48
CA ASN A 120 -6.99 3.64 20.58
C ASN A 120 -6.35 3.86 19.20
N GLU A 121 -5.31 4.67 19.15
CA GLU A 121 -4.62 5.05 17.91
C GLU A 121 -3.97 3.86 17.18
N GLN A 122 -3.73 2.72 17.86
CA GLN A 122 -3.18 1.50 17.26
C GLN A 122 -4.26 0.57 16.71
N THR A 123 -5.50 0.65 17.20
CA THR A 123 -6.58 -0.28 16.86
C THR A 123 -7.69 0.33 16.01
N CYS A 124 -7.64 1.64 15.80
CA CYS A 124 -8.59 2.39 14.99
C CYS A 124 -7.87 3.47 14.18
N THR A 125 -7.99 3.40 12.85
CA THR A 125 -7.30 4.30 11.93
C THR A 125 -8.26 4.80 10.84
N LEU A 126 -8.12 6.06 10.44
CA LEU A 126 -8.97 6.73 9.46
C LEU A 126 -8.10 7.26 8.32
N SER A 127 -8.63 7.20 7.10
CA SER A 127 -8.14 7.93 5.92
C SER A 127 -9.27 8.78 5.33
N ASN A 128 -8.99 9.49 4.24
CA ASN A 128 -10.00 10.30 3.54
C ASN A 128 -11.20 9.49 2.99
N ASP A 129 -11.09 8.17 2.87
CA ASP A 129 -12.11 7.32 2.25
C ASP A 129 -12.44 6.05 3.03
N THR A 130 -11.60 5.65 3.99
CA THR A 130 -11.70 4.36 4.68
C THR A 130 -11.49 4.53 6.18
N LEU A 131 -12.27 3.80 6.98
CA LEU A 131 -12.07 3.58 8.41
C LEU A 131 -11.75 2.10 8.62
N ALA A 132 -10.67 1.81 9.34
CA ALA A 132 -10.29 0.44 9.71
C ALA A 132 -10.28 0.28 11.23
N ILE A 133 -10.81 -0.84 11.71
CA ILE A 133 -10.98 -1.12 13.15
C ILE A 133 -10.62 -2.57 13.43
N LYS A 134 -9.66 -2.80 14.34
CA LYS A 134 -9.35 -4.13 14.86
C LYS A 134 -10.50 -4.62 15.74
N ASP A 135 -10.99 -5.83 15.48
CA ASP A 135 -11.99 -6.47 16.33
C ASP A 135 -11.37 -6.91 17.67
N ARG A 136 -12.15 -6.80 18.74
CA ARG A 136 -11.69 -7.18 20.09
C ARG A 136 -11.96 -8.64 20.41
N LYS A 137 -13.11 -9.15 19.97
CA LYS A 137 -13.52 -10.51 20.29
C LYS A 137 -12.68 -11.49 19.49
N ASP A 138 -12.42 -11.18 18.24
CA ASP A 138 -11.45 -11.88 17.41
C ASP A 138 -10.31 -10.93 17.04
N GLU A 139 -9.22 -10.97 17.81
CA GLU A 139 -8.07 -10.08 17.63
C GLU A 139 -7.33 -10.26 16.30
N LYS A 140 -7.76 -11.19 15.45
CA LYS A 140 -7.23 -11.41 14.10
C LYS A 140 -8.04 -10.71 13.01
N VAL A 141 -9.18 -10.12 13.35
CA VAL A 141 -10.14 -9.56 12.39
C VAL A 141 -10.02 -8.04 12.33
N ILE A 142 -10.08 -7.47 11.12
CA ILE A 142 -10.11 -6.03 10.89
C ILE A 142 -11.33 -5.67 10.04
N HIS A 143 -12.22 -4.86 10.61
CA HIS A 143 -13.41 -4.33 9.92
C HIS A 143 -13.06 -3.08 9.14
N LEU A 144 -13.62 -2.95 7.93
CA LEU A 144 -13.42 -1.82 7.03
C LEU A 144 -14.74 -1.15 6.69
N PHE A 145 -14.77 0.18 6.77
CA PHE A 145 -15.93 1.01 6.42
C PHE A 145 -15.54 2.15 5.50
N GLU A 146 -16.43 2.53 4.58
CA GLU A 146 -16.28 3.75 3.80
C GLU A 146 -16.48 4.97 4.70
N ALA A 147 -15.52 5.91 4.73
CA ALA A 147 -15.59 7.09 5.59
C ALA A 147 -16.78 8.02 5.26
N GLN A 148 -17.21 8.03 3.99
CA GLN A 148 -18.31 8.89 3.53
C GLN A 148 -19.69 8.34 3.85
N SER A 149 -19.88 7.01 3.76
CA SER A 149 -21.21 6.38 3.85
C SER A 149 -21.39 5.58 5.14
N GLY A 150 -20.30 5.20 5.81
CA GLY A 150 -20.27 4.28 6.94
C GLY A 150 -20.62 2.83 6.57
N LYS A 151 -20.75 2.52 5.28
CA LYS A 151 -21.05 1.17 4.81
C LYS A 151 -19.78 0.31 4.84
N PRO A 152 -19.91 -1.00 5.09
CA PRO A 152 -18.78 -1.92 5.00
C PRO A 152 -18.16 -1.94 3.59
N VAL A 153 -16.84 -1.97 3.51
CA VAL A 153 -16.10 -2.07 2.24
C VAL A 153 -16.23 -3.49 1.67
N GLY A 154 -16.24 -3.64 0.33
CA GLY A 154 -16.05 -4.95 -0.32
C GLY A 154 -17.15 -5.99 -0.03
N GLY A 155 -18.40 -5.57 0.19
CA GLY A 155 -19.50 -6.48 0.55
C GLY A 155 -19.54 -6.84 2.04
N GLY A 156 -18.65 -6.26 2.85
CA GLY A 156 -18.65 -6.36 4.32
C GLY A 156 -17.93 -7.56 4.89
N GLN A 157 -17.17 -8.29 4.07
CA GLN A 157 -16.22 -9.27 4.60
C GLN A 157 -15.04 -8.53 5.23
N PRO A 158 -14.75 -8.75 6.53
CA PRO A 158 -13.60 -8.15 7.17
C PRO A 158 -12.31 -8.80 6.69
N ILE A 159 -11.18 -8.13 6.88
CA ILE A 159 -9.86 -8.74 6.65
C ILE A 159 -9.57 -9.71 7.79
N GLN A 160 -9.21 -10.95 7.44
CA GLN A 160 -8.79 -11.96 8.40
C GLN A 160 -7.25 -12.12 8.37
N HIS A 161 -6.60 -11.87 9.50
CA HIS A 161 -5.18 -12.19 9.68
C HIS A 161 -4.99 -13.60 10.26
N THR A 162 -3.80 -14.16 10.08
CA THR A 162 -3.44 -15.48 10.61
C THR A 162 -3.13 -15.44 12.10
N LEU A 163 -2.50 -14.34 12.55
CA LEU A 163 -2.14 -14.06 13.94
C LEU A 163 -2.95 -12.89 14.52
N GLU A 164 -2.87 -12.71 15.83
CA GLU A 164 -3.46 -11.55 16.49
C GLU A 164 -2.79 -10.27 15.96
N VAL A 165 -3.60 -9.27 15.62
CA VAL A 165 -3.16 -7.97 15.12
C VAL A 165 -2.83 -7.08 16.32
N MET A 166 -1.68 -6.42 16.31
CA MET A 166 -1.25 -5.49 17.37
C MET A 166 -1.56 -4.05 17.01
N GLU A 167 -1.25 -3.64 15.78
CA GLU A 167 -1.37 -2.26 15.32
C GLU A 167 -1.82 -2.21 13.85
N ILE A 168 -2.69 -1.26 13.51
CA ILE A 168 -3.15 -1.01 12.14
C ILE A 168 -2.98 0.47 11.77
N ALA A 169 -2.62 0.74 10.53
CA ALA A 169 -2.48 2.11 10.03
C ALA A 169 -2.84 2.22 8.54
N LEU A 170 -3.79 3.09 8.20
CA LEU A 170 -4.13 3.41 6.81
C LEU A 170 -3.17 4.45 6.23
N SER A 171 -2.77 4.27 4.97
CA SER A 171 -2.10 5.33 4.21
C SER A 171 -3.00 6.56 4.11
N GLN A 172 -2.41 7.76 4.04
CA GLN A 172 -3.16 9.03 4.17
C GLN A 172 -3.42 9.76 2.83
N CYS A 173 -2.64 9.46 1.78
CA CYS A 173 -2.73 10.15 0.50
C CYS A 173 -3.17 9.21 -0.65
N GLY A 174 -3.29 9.76 -1.86
CA GLY A 174 -3.64 9.00 -3.06
C GLY A 174 -5.13 8.69 -3.24
N PRO A 175 -5.52 8.16 -4.42
CA PRO A 175 -6.89 7.78 -4.72
C PRO A 175 -7.32 6.55 -3.90
N THR A 176 -8.62 6.34 -3.78
CA THR A 176 -9.18 5.20 -3.01
C THR A 176 -8.78 3.83 -3.59
N SER A 177 -8.45 3.74 -4.87
CA SER A 177 -7.92 2.51 -5.48
C SER A 177 -6.57 2.09 -4.90
N ASP A 178 -5.78 3.07 -4.43
CA ASP A 178 -4.40 2.87 -3.99
C ASP A 178 -4.30 2.89 -2.46
N ARG A 179 -5.44 2.94 -1.76
CA ARG A 179 -5.48 2.95 -0.30
C ARG A 179 -4.91 1.64 0.23
N GLN A 180 -3.97 1.76 1.17
CA GLN A 180 -3.31 0.62 1.79
C GLN A 180 -3.51 0.62 3.28
N LEU A 181 -3.54 -0.58 3.84
CA LEU A 181 -3.52 -0.85 5.26
C LEU A 181 -2.20 -1.54 5.60
N ALA A 182 -1.49 -0.97 6.56
CA ALA A 182 -0.35 -1.59 7.22
C ALA A 182 -0.83 -2.28 8.50
N VAL A 183 -0.32 -3.47 8.78
CA VAL A 183 -0.73 -4.32 9.90
C VAL A 183 0.52 -4.87 10.58
N ILE A 184 0.73 -4.58 11.87
CA ILE A 184 1.74 -5.26 12.69
C ILE A 184 1.02 -6.35 13.48
N ASP A 185 1.51 -7.58 13.42
CA ASP A 185 0.95 -8.70 14.18
C ASP A 185 1.71 -9.00 15.48
N LYS A 186 1.25 -10.01 16.21
CA LYS A 186 1.83 -10.46 17.49
C LYS A 186 3.28 -10.94 17.36
N ASN A 187 3.69 -11.42 16.19
CA ASN A 187 5.08 -11.78 15.91
C ASN A 187 5.96 -10.57 15.57
N ARG A 188 5.39 -9.36 15.58
CA ARG A 188 6.03 -8.13 15.10
C ARG A 188 6.38 -8.19 13.63
N ASP A 189 5.62 -8.96 12.85
CA ASP A 189 5.71 -8.93 11.41
C ASP A 189 4.79 -7.83 10.88
N LEU A 190 5.32 -7.00 9.99
CA LEU A 190 4.58 -5.95 9.32
C LEU A 190 4.09 -6.47 7.98
N TYR A 191 2.79 -6.35 7.73
CA TYR A 191 2.11 -6.69 6.49
C TYR A 191 1.50 -5.46 5.85
N LEU A 192 1.35 -5.53 4.54
CA LEU A 192 0.70 -4.53 3.72
C LEU A 192 -0.43 -5.20 2.94
N THR A 193 -1.58 -4.53 2.86
CA THR A 193 -2.71 -4.99 2.05
C THR A 193 -3.46 -3.82 1.40
N PRO A 194 -3.83 -3.90 0.11
CA PRO A 194 -4.70 -2.90 -0.52
C PRO A 194 -6.15 -3.03 -0.02
N ILE A 195 -6.86 -1.90 0.14
CA ILE A 195 -8.24 -1.88 0.65
C ILE A 195 -9.27 -2.31 -0.41
N LYS A 196 -9.16 -1.77 -1.63
CA LYS A 196 -10.03 -2.17 -2.74
C LYS A 196 -9.31 -3.21 -3.58
N HIS A 197 -9.75 -4.46 -3.47
CA HIS A 197 -9.23 -5.56 -4.25
C HIS A 197 -10.17 -5.90 -5.42
N ILE A 198 -9.63 -6.07 -6.62
CA ILE A 198 -10.34 -6.65 -7.76
C ILE A 198 -9.86 -8.10 -7.89
N GLY A 199 -10.69 -9.07 -7.50
CA GLY A 199 -10.43 -10.50 -7.73
C GLY A 199 -10.40 -11.35 -6.46
N PRO A 200 -10.11 -12.67 -6.58
CA PRO A 200 -10.14 -13.61 -5.47
C PRO A 200 -8.71 -14.03 -5.04
N ALA A 201 -8.00 -13.17 -4.30
CA ALA A 201 -6.89 -13.60 -3.44
C ALA A 201 -6.61 -12.55 -2.35
N GLU A 202 -6.86 -12.88 -1.08
CA GLU A 202 -6.24 -12.16 0.04
C GLU A 202 -4.72 -12.23 -0.10
N LYS A 203 -4.03 -11.08 -0.12
CA LYS A 203 -2.58 -11.06 -0.02
C LYS A 203 -2.15 -9.94 0.92
N LEU A 204 -2.35 -10.17 2.22
CA LEU A 204 -1.49 -9.55 3.22
C LEU A 204 -0.05 -9.96 2.89
N VAL A 205 0.74 -9.03 2.36
CA VAL A 205 2.13 -9.29 1.97
C VAL A 205 3.04 -8.78 3.08
N LYS A 206 3.92 -9.66 3.57
CA LYS A 206 4.89 -9.32 4.60
C LYS A 206 5.93 -8.34 4.05
N LEU A 207 6.05 -7.17 4.69
CA LEU A 207 6.99 -6.10 4.36
C LEU A 207 8.27 -6.16 5.21
N GLY A 208 8.16 -6.57 6.48
CA GLY A 208 9.29 -6.62 7.41
C GLY A 208 9.01 -7.48 8.65
N THR A 209 10.06 -7.74 9.42
CA THR A 209 10.04 -8.50 10.68
C THR A 209 10.50 -7.63 11.84
N MET A 210 10.21 -8.02 13.08
CA MET A 210 10.70 -7.33 14.28
C MET A 210 10.34 -5.84 14.31
N ILE A 211 9.18 -5.49 13.76
CA ILE A 211 8.67 -4.12 13.69
C ILE A 211 8.02 -3.74 15.02
N THR A 212 8.44 -2.61 15.59
CA THR A 212 7.95 -2.17 16.91
C THR A 212 6.94 -1.03 16.86
N THR A 213 6.92 -0.26 15.78
CA THR A 213 6.06 0.91 15.56
C THR A 213 6.13 1.30 14.09
N MET A 214 5.07 1.92 13.56
CA MET A 214 5.01 2.42 12.19
C MET A 214 4.31 3.77 12.10
N ALA A 215 4.59 4.54 11.05
CA ALA A 215 3.79 5.70 10.69
C ALA A 215 3.85 5.96 9.17
N TRP A 216 2.67 6.13 8.58
CA TRP A 216 2.55 6.65 7.22
C TRP A 216 2.91 8.13 7.18
N ASN A 217 3.52 8.54 6.06
CA ASN A 217 3.67 9.95 5.75
C ASN A 217 2.29 10.61 5.51
N ASP A 218 2.18 11.88 5.86
CA ASP A 218 0.95 12.67 5.69
C ASP A 218 0.61 12.94 4.22
N ASN A 219 1.62 13.11 3.36
CA ASN A 219 1.47 13.66 2.01
C ASN A 219 1.84 12.68 0.90
N THR A 220 2.51 11.58 1.24
CA THR A 220 3.01 10.58 0.31
C THR A 220 2.75 9.18 0.85
N ASN A 221 2.85 8.16 0.01
CA ASN A 221 2.71 6.76 0.44
C ASN A 221 4.05 6.20 0.95
N MET A 222 4.85 6.99 1.67
CA MET A 222 6.03 6.51 2.37
C MET A 222 5.65 5.96 3.74
N LEU A 223 6.35 4.91 4.20
CA LEU A 223 6.10 4.27 5.50
C LEU A 223 7.39 4.24 6.31
N ALA A 224 7.36 4.88 7.48
CA ALA A 224 8.45 4.81 8.46
C ALA A 224 8.15 3.70 9.48
N ALA A 225 9.20 3.01 9.93
CA ALA A 225 9.10 2.00 10.99
C ALA A 225 10.41 1.89 11.78
N PHE A 226 10.32 1.26 12.96
CA PHE A 226 11.49 0.71 13.64
C PHE A 226 11.57 -0.79 13.44
N GLN A 227 12.66 -1.26 12.85
CA GLN A 227 12.94 -2.66 12.56
C GLN A 227 14.23 -3.07 13.26
N ASP A 228 14.16 -4.03 14.18
CA ASP A 228 15.33 -4.60 14.87
C ASP A 228 16.32 -3.54 15.40
N GLY A 229 15.78 -2.49 16.03
CA GLY A 229 16.60 -1.39 16.53
C GLY A 229 17.23 -0.54 15.43
N ARG A 230 16.58 -0.39 14.27
CA ARG A 230 16.98 0.53 13.20
C ARG A 230 15.78 1.35 12.77
N PHE A 231 16.01 2.62 12.45
CA PHE A 231 14.99 3.45 11.86
C PHE A 231 15.00 3.26 10.35
N ILE A 232 13.88 2.80 9.79
CA ILE A 232 13.76 2.56 8.37
C ILE A 232 12.60 3.36 7.79
N VAL A 233 12.77 3.80 6.54
CA VAL A 233 11.69 4.42 5.77
C VAL A 233 11.65 3.77 4.40
N TRP A 234 10.58 3.02 4.14
CA TRP A 234 10.27 2.61 2.77
C TRP A 234 9.77 3.82 2.01
N TYR A 235 10.57 4.30 1.07
CA TYR A 235 10.15 5.40 0.19
C TYR A 235 9.04 4.95 -0.76
N TYR A 236 8.95 3.66 -1.08
CA TYR A 236 7.84 3.11 -1.87
C TYR A 236 7.45 1.69 -1.39
N PRO A 237 6.64 1.56 -0.32
CA PRO A 237 6.21 0.26 0.23
C PRO A 237 5.47 -0.61 -0.79
N SER A 238 4.74 0.01 -1.72
CA SER A 238 4.06 -0.68 -2.82
C SER A 238 4.98 -1.48 -3.74
N ALA A 239 6.30 -1.25 -3.69
CA ALA A 239 7.29 -2.08 -4.38
C ALA A 239 7.12 -3.57 -4.05
N VAL A 240 6.62 -3.92 -2.86
CA VAL A 240 6.35 -5.31 -2.45
C VAL A 240 5.37 -6.05 -3.37
N TYR A 241 4.50 -5.33 -4.08
CA TYR A 241 3.54 -5.89 -5.03
C TYR A 241 4.07 -5.96 -6.46
N VAL A 242 5.22 -5.34 -6.72
CA VAL A 242 5.80 -5.19 -8.06
C VAL A 242 7.07 -6.01 -8.17
N ASP A 243 8.04 -5.74 -7.29
CA ASP A 243 9.35 -6.37 -7.32
C ASP A 243 9.89 -6.47 -5.90
N GLN A 244 9.71 -7.65 -5.31
CA GLN A 244 10.16 -7.94 -3.95
C GLN A 244 11.69 -7.97 -3.84
N ASP A 245 12.39 -8.23 -4.93
CA ASP A 245 13.85 -8.34 -4.94
C ASP A 245 14.48 -6.93 -4.88
N ILE A 246 13.78 -5.90 -5.34
CA ILE A 246 14.18 -4.48 -5.24
C ILE A 246 13.71 -3.81 -3.96
N LEU A 247 12.74 -4.36 -3.24
CA LEU A 247 12.23 -3.77 -2.00
C LEU A 247 13.34 -3.35 -1.00
N PRO A 248 14.41 -4.15 -0.76
CA PRO A 248 15.50 -3.71 0.12
C PRO A 248 16.28 -2.49 -0.40
N LYS A 249 16.23 -2.22 -1.71
CA LYS A 249 16.86 -1.05 -2.36
C LYS A 249 15.94 0.18 -2.39
N THR A 250 14.68 0.09 -1.98
CA THR A 250 13.72 1.23 -1.96
C THR A 250 13.52 1.85 -0.58
N LEU A 251 14.40 1.53 0.37
CA LEU A 251 14.32 2.04 1.72
C LEU A 251 15.56 2.83 2.12
N LEU A 252 15.34 3.80 3.00
CA LEU A 252 16.36 4.45 3.79
C LEU A 252 16.51 3.68 5.11
N GLU A 253 17.75 3.43 5.51
CA GLU A 253 18.09 2.91 6.83
C GLU A 253 18.95 3.95 7.57
N LYS A 254 18.62 4.20 8.84
CA LYS A 254 19.42 4.98 9.78
C LYS A 254 19.61 4.21 11.07
N ASP A 255 20.79 4.36 11.65
CA ASP A 255 21.08 3.81 12.98
C ASP A 255 20.13 4.42 14.03
N SER A 256 19.74 3.60 15.00
CA SER A 256 18.79 4.01 16.05
C SER A 256 19.45 4.51 17.33
N SER A 257 20.79 4.55 17.38
CA SER A 257 21.57 4.99 18.53
C SER A 257 21.10 6.34 19.09
N ASP A 258 20.66 7.26 18.21
CA ASP A 258 20.15 8.59 18.58
C ASP A 258 18.72 8.59 19.17
N PHE A 259 17.98 7.47 19.09
CA PHE A 259 16.56 7.40 19.49
C PHE A 259 16.34 6.72 20.83
N GLY A 260 17.39 6.19 21.45
CA GLY A 260 17.32 5.53 22.76
C GLY A 260 16.58 4.19 22.72
N LYS A 261 16.17 3.69 23.89
CA LYS A 261 15.51 2.39 24.02
C LYS A 261 14.03 2.50 23.66
N ASN A 262 13.53 1.57 22.84
CA ASN A 262 12.13 1.40 22.46
C ASN A 262 11.42 2.68 21.97
N PRO A 263 11.97 3.39 20.97
CA PRO A 263 11.31 4.56 20.41
C PRO A 263 9.95 4.20 19.77
N GLN A 264 9.00 5.13 19.86
CA GLN A 264 7.68 5.04 19.22
C GLN A 264 7.54 6.17 18.20
N ILE A 265 7.20 5.86 16.96
CA ILE A 265 7.00 6.91 15.95
C ILE A 265 5.65 7.55 16.24
N VAL A 266 5.67 8.88 16.44
CA VAL A 266 4.47 9.66 16.75
C VAL A 266 3.89 10.26 15.47
N SER A 267 4.75 10.72 14.56
CA SER A 267 4.32 11.32 13.30
C SER A 267 5.40 11.24 12.24
N PHE A 268 4.97 11.24 10.98
CA PHE A 268 5.82 11.41 9.81
C PHE A 268 5.19 12.49 8.92
N LEU A 269 5.65 13.73 9.09
CA LEU A 269 5.12 14.91 8.42
C LEU A 269 6.15 15.42 7.41
N GLU A 270 5.77 15.49 6.13
CA GLU A 270 6.66 15.89 5.04
C GLU A 270 7.95 15.07 5.02
N ASN A 271 9.07 15.64 5.44
CA ASN A 271 10.36 14.95 5.56
C ASN A 271 10.83 14.82 7.02
N HIS A 272 10.00 15.13 8.00
CA HIS A 272 10.28 15.05 9.43
C HIS A 272 9.57 13.85 10.07
N CYS A 273 10.35 12.99 10.72
CA CYS A 273 9.81 11.93 11.57
C CYS A 273 10.03 12.32 13.03
N THR A 274 8.97 12.27 13.83
CA THR A 274 9.03 12.55 15.27
C THR A 274 8.81 11.27 16.05
N MET A 275 9.69 11.02 17.01
CA MET A 275 9.69 9.82 17.83
C MET A 275 9.64 10.18 19.30
N ARG A 276 8.88 9.40 20.06
CA ARG A 276 8.84 9.46 21.52
C ARG A 276 9.78 8.40 22.10
N ARG A 277 10.73 8.84 22.91
CA ARG A 277 11.66 7.96 23.63
C ARG A 277 10.98 7.33 24.86
N ALA A 278 11.59 6.31 25.45
CA ALA A 278 11.08 5.66 26.66
C ALA A 278 10.94 6.60 27.88
N ASP A 279 11.74 7.67 27.94
CA ASP A 279 11.63 8.72 28.98
C ASP A 279 10.50 9.73 28.72
N GLY A 280 9.75 9.57 27.63
CA GLY A 280 8.65 10.43 27.21
C GLY A 280 9.07 11.65 26.39
N SER A 281 10.37 11.94 26.27
CA SER A 281 10.89 13.04 25.46
C SER A 281 10.66 12.81 23.97
N LEU A 282 10.52 13.91 23.22
CA LEU A 282 10.41 13.88 21.77
C LEU A 282 11.78 14.12 21.15
N CYS A 283 12.09 13.34 20.12
CA CYS A 283 13.24 13.53 19.24
C CYS A 283 12.77 13.44 17.80
N SER A 284 13.51 14.03 16.87
CA SER A 284 13.14 14.02 15.45
C SER A 284 14.32 13.70 14.57
N THR A 285 14.03 13.13 13.41
CA THR A 285 15.00 12.92 12.33
C THR A 285 14.39 13.40 11.02
N ILE A 286 15.25 13.82 10.10
CA ILE A 286 14.83 14.29 8.78
C ILE A 286 15.25 13.31 7.70
N ILE A 287 14.40 13.10 6.70
CA ILE A 287 14.75 12.39 5.49
C ILE A 287 14.98 13.36 4.33
N SER A 288 15.50 12.85 3.22
CA SER A 288 15.63 13.61 1.99
C SER A 288 14.25 14.08 1.49
N PRO A 289 14.12 15.31 0.94
CA PRO A 289 12.87 15.77 0.35
C PRO A 289 12.62 15.21 -1.07
N TYR A 290 13.63 14.63 -1.72
CA TYR A 290 13.54 14.18 -3.11
C TYR A 290 12.57 13.00 -3.35
N PRO A 291 12.42 12.01 -2.45
CA PRO A 291 11.38 10.99 -2.58
C PRO A 291 9.98 11.59 -2.70
N SER A 292 9.66 12.63 -1.94
CA SER A 292 8.36 13.31 -2.03
C SER A 292 8.15 13.99 -3.39
N MET A 293 9.21 14.59 -3.96
CA MET A 293 9.17 15.12 -5.33
C MET A 293 8.99 14.00 -6.36
N LEU A 294 9.64 12.86 -6.16
CA LEU A 294 9.52 11.70 -7.04
C LEU A 294 8.08 11.14 -7.06
N HIS A 295 7.45 11.00 -5.89
CA HIS A 295 6.03 10.64 -5.77
C HIS A 295 5.13 11.59 -6.55
N LYS A 296 5.40 12.91 -6.46
CA LYS A 296 4.64 13.92 -7.21
C LYS A 296 4.82 13.75 -8.72
N TYR A 297 6.04 13.59 -9.22
CA TYR A 297 6.27 13.38 -10.65
C TYR A 297 5.63 12.09 -11.17
N ALA A 298 5.75 10.99 -10.43
CA ALA A 298 5.12 9.72 -10.78
C ALA A 298 3.58 9.82 -10.78
N GLY A 299 2.99 10.48 -9.78
CA GLY A 299 1.54 10.69 -9.69
C GLY A 299 0.98 11.60 -10.80
N GLU A 300 1.79 12.54 -11.32
CA GLU A 300 1.46 13.40 -12.46
C GLU A 300 1.89 12.80 -13.82
N ALA A 301 2.41 11.56 -13.84
CA ALA A 301 2.99 10.90 -15.02
C ALA A 301 4.10 11.72 -15.74
N LYS A 302 4.84 12.54 -15.00
CA LYS A 302 5.98 13.35 -15.48
C LYS A 302 7.29 12.57 -15.39
N TRP A 303 7.38 11.47 -16.14
CA TRP A 303 8.49 10.53 -16.03
C TRP A 303 9.85 11.12 -16.44
N GLU A 304 9.90 11.99 -17.44
CA GLU A 304 11.13 12.67 -17.85
C GLU A 304 11.72 13.55 -16.74
N ASP A 305 10.86 14.27 -16.00
CA ASP A 305 11.29 15.08 -14.86
C ASP A 305 11.75 14.20 -13.69
N ALA A 306 11.11 13.04 -13.48
CA ALA A 306 11.55 12.05 -12.51
C ALA A 306 12.95 11.48 -12.85
N ILE A 307 13.21 11.14 -14.12
CA ILE A 307 14.53 10.68 -14.58
C ILE A 307 15.57 11.78 -14.37
N ARG A 308 15.26 13.04 -14.72
CA ARG A 308 16.17 14.18 -14.49
C ARG A 308 16.48 14.37 -13.01
N LEU A 309 15.49 14.23 -12.14
CA LEU A 309 15.67 14.28 -10.69
C LEU A 309 16.64 13.18 -10.23
N CYS A 310 16.41 11.92 -10.64
CA CYS A 310 17.30 10.81 -10.25
C CYS A 310 18.74 10.97 -10.79
N ARG A 311 18.91 11.48 -12.02
CA ARG A 311 20.23 11.82 -12.59
C ARG A 311 20.93 12.94 -11.84
N PHE A 312 20.18 13.92 -11.35
CA PHE A 312 20.71 15.05 -10.59
C PHE A 312 21.15 14.62 -9.18
N VAL A 313 20.29 13.88 -8.46
CA VAL A 313 20.54 13.45 -7.08
C VAL A 313 21.59 12.34 -7.02
N LYS A 314 21.65 11.46 -8.03
CA LYS A 314 22.58 10.32 -8.12
C LYS A 314 22.48 9.36 -6.92
N ASP A 315 21.27 9.15 -6.43
CA ASP A 315 20.96 8.24 -5.33
C ASP A 315 20.31 6.95 -5.86
N THR A 316 20.94 5.82 -5.58
CA THR A 316 20.47 4.48 -5.95
C THR A 316 19.09 4.17 -5.39
N VAL A 317 18.75 4.63 -4.18
CA VAL A 317 17.44 4.38 -3.56
C VAL A 317 16.33 5.07 -4.35
N LEU A 318 16.59 6.31 -4.80
CA LEU A 318 15.65 7.03 -5.66
C LEU A 318 15.47 6.35 -7.02
N TRP A 319 16.55 5.83 -7.62
CA TRP A 319 16.45 5.07 -8.87
C TRP A 319 15.63 3.79 -8.70
N ALA A 320 15.81 3.07 -7.60
CA ALA A 320 15.02 1.87 -7.28
C ALA A 320 13.53 2.21 -7.07
N CYS A 321 13.22 3.31 -6.40
CA CYS A 321 11.84 3.81 -6.30
C CYS A 321 11.27 4.17 -7.67
N LEU A 322 12.02 4.87 -8.53
CA LEU A 322 11.58 5.22 -9.87
C LEU A 322 11.32 3.96 -10.72
N ALA A 323 12.20 2.96 -10.65
CA ALA A 323 12.05 1.70 -11.38
C ALA A 323 10.74 0.98 -11.01
N THR A 324 10.44 0.88 -9.72
CA THR A 324 9.23 0.22 -9.21
C THR A 324 7.96 1.03 -9.44
N MET A 325 8.01 2.37 -9.33
CA MET A 325 6.89 3.26 -9.69
C MET A 325 6.57 3.20 -11.19
N ALA A 326 7.59 3.23 -12.05
CA ALA A 326 7.42 3.15 -13.49
C ALA A 326 6.90 1.78 -13.94
N ALA A 327 7.42 0.69 -13.36
CA ALA A 327 6.91 -0.66 -13.60
C ALA A 327 5.43 -0.80 -13.19
N TYR A 328 5.04 -0.27 -12.03
CA TYR A 328 3.65 -0.25 -11.58
C TYR A 328 2.74 0.53 -12.54
N ALA A 329 3.19 1.70 -13.00
CA ALA A 329 2.47 2.54 -13.95
C ALA A 329 2.53 2.01 -15.41
N LYS A 330 3.28 0.93 -15.65
CA LYS A 330 3.51 0.31 -16.97
C LYS A 330 4.24 1.23 -17.97
N ASP A 331 5.06 2.16 -17.46
CA ASP A 331 5.95 2.98 -18.29
C ASP A 331 7.28 2.25 -18.53
N LEU A 332 7.37 1.55 -19.66
CA LEU A 332 8.49 0.63 -19.95
C LEU A 332 9.81 1.36 -20.24
N ASN A 333 9.76 2.59 -20.77
CA ASN A 333 10.97 3.36 -21.08
C ASN A 333 11.67 3.85 -19.82
N THR A 334 10.88 4.38 -18.89
CA THR A 334 11.39 4.84 -17.60
C THR A 334 11.83 3.67 -16.74
N ALA A 335 11.05 2.57 -16.73
CA ALA A 335 11.44 1.35 -16.03
C ALA A 335 12.77 0.81 -16.55
N GLU A 336 12.95 0.65 -17.88
CA GLU A 336 14.21 0.20 -18.46
C GLU A 336 15.39 1.07 -18.03
N THR A 337 15.24 2.40 -18.16
CA THR A 337 16.28 3.36 -17.78
C THR A 337 16.63 3.27 -16.29
N ALA A 338 15.62 3.13 -15.42
CA ALA A 338 15.80 3.10 -13.99
C ALA A 338 16.38 1.77 -13.48
N TYR A 339 15.95 0.63 -14.03
CA TYR A 339 16.54 -0.69 -13.73
C TYR A 339 17.99 -0.78 -14.22
N ALA A 340 18.29 -0.20 -15.39
CA ALA A 340 19.66 -0.09 -15.87
C ALA A 340 20.54 0.76 -14.93
N ALA A 341 19.99 1.83 -14.34
CA ALA A 341 20.72 2.69 -13.41
C ALA A 341 21.01 2.04 -12.03
N ILE A 342 20.36 0.92 -11.70
CA ILE A 342 20.60 0.15 -10.46
C ILE A 342 21.24 -1.22 -10.73
N ASP A 343 21.78 -1.41 -11.93
CA ASP A 343 22.52 -2.60 -12.39
C ASP A 343 21.70 -3.91 -12.40
N GLU A 344 20.39 -3.83 -12.64
CA GLU A 344 19.49 -4.99 -12.71
C GLU A 344 19.28 -5.44 -14.17
N ALA A 345 20.33 -6.02 -14.75
CA ALA A 345 20.39 -6.36 -16.18
C ALA A 345 19.34 -7.42 -16.61
N ASP A 346 19.03 -8.37 -15.74
CA ASP A 346 17.98 -9.39 -15.94
C ASP A 346 16.59 -8.74 -16.11
N LYS A 347 16.29 -7.71 -15.32
CA LYS A 347 15.02 -6.97 -15.38
C LYS A 347 14.94 -6.11 -16.62
N VAL A 348 16.05 -5.48 -17.01
CA VAL A 348 16.16 -4.75 -18.28
C VAL A 348 15.89 -5.68 -19.46
N GLN A 349 16.50 -6.87 -19.48
CA GLN A 349 16.26 -7.88 -20.53
C GLN A 349 14.79 -8.29 -20.57
N TYR A 350 14.15 -8.53 -19.43
CA TYR A 350 12.73 -8.87 -19.39
C TYR A 350 11.84 -7.72 -19.87
N ILE A 351 12.14 -6.47 -19.52
CA ILE A 351 11.42 -5.30 -20.02
C ILE A 351 11.57 -5.16 -21.53
N ASN A 352 12.76 -5.41 -22.08
CA ASN A 352 12.98 -5.40 -23.52
C ASN A 352 12.19 -6.50 -24.22
N HIS A 353 12.13 -7.70 -23.63
CA HIS A 353 11.22 -8.74 -24.10
C HIS A 353 9.76 -8.29 -24.08
N ILE A 354 9.31 -7.58 -23.04
CA ILE A 354 7.96 -7.01 -22.98
C ILE A 354 7.74 -6.00 -24.11
N LYS A 355 8.73 -5.15 -24.42
CA LYS A 355 8.61 -4.15 -25.49
C LYS A 355 8.43 -4.79 -26.87
N GLU A 356 9.05 -5.94 -27.11
CA GLU A 356 8.92 -6.71 -28.35
C GLU A 356 7.53 -7.31 -28.55
N ILE A 357 6.76 -7.52 -27.48
CA ILE A 357 5.40 -8.07 -27.55
C ILE A 357 4.49 -7.10 -28.32
N PRO A 358 3.88 -7.54 -29.44
CA PRO A 358 3.15 -6.63 -30.31
C PRO A 358 1.77 -6.26 -29.76
N THR A 359 1.12 -7.13 -28.99
CA THR A 359 -0.22 -6.87 -28.43
C THR A 359 -0.15 -6.09 -27.12
N LYS A 360 -1.15 -5.24 -26.85
CA LYS A 360 -1.25 -4.54 -25.57
C LYS A 360 -1.60 -5.51 -24.45
N GLU A 361 -2.45 -6.48 -24.74
CA GLU A 361 -2.92 -7.51 -23.81
C GLU A 361 -1.77 -8.45 -23.43
N GLY A 362 -0.94 -8.87 -24.41
CA GLY A 362 0.26 -9.65 -24.14
C GLY A 362 1.27 -8.90 -23.29
N ARG A 363 1.48 -7.59 -23.54
CA ARG A 363 2.33 -6.73 -22.69
C ARG A 363 1.80 -6.61 -21.27
N ASN A 364 0.49 -6.40 -21.12
CA ASN A 364 -0.15 -6.33 -19.81
C ASN A 364 -0.01 -7.63 -19.03
N ALA A 365 -0.17 -8.79 -19.69
CA ALA A 365 0.01 -10.09 -19.06
C ALA A 365 1.47 -10.33 -18.65
N ALA A 366 2.44 -9.99 -19.50
CA ALA A 366 3.85 -10.11 -19.16
C ALA A 366 4.26 -9.16 -18.01
N MET A 367 3.67 -7.96 -17.93
CA MET A 367 3.86 -7.08 -16.78
C MET A 367 3.20 -7.63 -15.50
N ALA A 368 2.03 -8.26 -15.60
CA ALA A 368 1.43 -8.94 -14.45
C ALA A 368 2.31 -10.11 -13.96
N LEU A 369 2.96 -10.85 -14.88
CA LEU A 369 3.97 -11.85 -14.53
C LEU A 369 5.18 -11.25 -13.85
N PHE A 370 5.68 -10.12 -14.34
CA PHE A 370 6.77 -9.36 -13.69
C PHE A 370 6.41 -9.06 -12.23
N CYS A 371 5.18 -8.63 -11.97
CA CYS A 371 4.64 -8.37 -10.63
C CYS A 371 4.26 -9.64 -9.82
N ARG A 372 4.65 -10.84 -10.27
CA ARG A 372 4.30 -12.14 -9.65
C ARG A 372 2.79 -12.39 -9.53
N GLN A 373 1.98 -11.79 -10.40
CA GLN A 373 0.52 -11.94 -10.47
C GLN A 373 0.12 -12.95 -11.57
N THR A 374 0.48 -14.22 -11.36
CA THR A 374 0.30 -15.30 -12.36
C THR A 374 -1.16 -15.52 -12.78
N GLN A 375 -2.10 -15.46 -11.82
CA GLN A 375 -3.54 -15.64 -12.09
C GLN A 375 -4.13 -14.49 -12.90
N GLU A 376 -3.72 -13.26 -12.62
CA GLU A 376 -4.15 -12.08 -13.39
C GLU A 376 -3.59 -12.13 -14.81
N ALA A 377 -2.30 -12.47 -14.96
CA ALA A 377 -1.68 -12.67 -16.26
C ALA A 377 -2.44 -13.73 -17.10
N GLU A 378 -2.78 -14.88 -16.50
CA GLU A 378 -3.57 -15.92 -17.18
C GLU A 378 -4.93 -15.38 -17.61
N THR A 379 -5.61 -14.66 -16.72
CA THR A 379 -6.95 -14.11 -16.98
C THR A 379 -6.92 -13.11 -18.14
N ILE A 380 -5.93 -12.21 -18.17
CA ILE A 380 -5.75 -11.25 -19.26
C ILE A 380 -5.56 -11.97 -20.60
N LEU A 381 -4.69 -12.99 -20.63
CA LEU A 381 -4.41 -13.74 -21.87
C LEU A 381 -5.65 -14.50 -22.36
N LEU A 382 -6.38 -15.15 -21.46
CA LEU A 382 -7.58 -15.91 -21.82
C LEU A 382 -8.72 -15.00 -22.29
N GLN A 383 -8.94 -13.85 -21.64
CA GLN A 383 -9.93 -12.86 -22.06
C GLN A 383 -9.60 -12.26 -23.43
N ALA A 384 -8.30 -12.09 -23.72
CA ALA A 384 -7.82 -11.62 -25.02
C ALA A 384 -7.80 -12.72 -26.10
N GLY A 385 -8.17 -13.96 -25.77
CA GLY A 385 -8.08 -15.11 -26.69
C GLY A 385 -6.64 -15.44 -27.12
N LEU A 386 -5.65 -15.09 -26.32
CA LEU A 386 -4.23 -15.43 -26.52
C LEU A 386 -3.91 -16.75 -25.81
N THR A 387 -4.65 -17.80 -26.16
CA THR A 387 -4.59 -19.11 -25.47
C THR A 387 -3.21 -19.74 -25.54
N TYR A 388 -2.51 -19.65 -26.68
CA TYR A 388 -1.15 -20.18 -26.80
C TYR A 388 -0.19 -19.52 -25.80
N ARG A 389 -0.23 -18.18 -25.65
CA ARG A 389 0.58 -17.49 -24.64
C ARG A 389 0.24 -17.92 -23.22
N ALA A 390 -1.03 -18.16 -22.90
CA ALA A 390 -1.43 -18.64 -21.58
C ALA A 390 -0.87 -20.05 -21.30
N ILE A 391 -0.81 -20.92 -22.32
CA ILE A 391 -0.21 -22.25 -22.24
C ILE A 391 1.32 -22.13 -22.08
N GLN A 392 1.98 -21.37 -22.96
CA GLN A 392 3.43 -21.17 -22.91
C GLN A 392 3.88 -20.60 -21.56
N MET A 393 3.18 -19.58 -21.05
CA MET A 393 3.42 -19.01 -19.73
C MET A 393 3.36 -20.07 -18.62
N ASN A 394 2.36 -20.95 -18.63
CA ASN A 394 2.26 -22.02 -17.63
C ASN A 394 3.35 -23.08 -17.81
N ILE A 395 3.82 -23.34 -19.03
CA ILE A 395 4.99 -24.21 -19.29
C ILE A 395 6.25 -23.58 -18.69
N ASP A 396 6.50 -22.31 -18.96
CA ASP A 396 7.69 -21.58 -18.48
C ASP A 396 7.72 -21.46 -16.95
N LEU A 397 6.56 -21.39 -16.31
CA LEU A 397 6.38 -21.42 -14.85
C LEU A 397 6.40 -22.84 -14.25
N PHE A 398 6.61 -23.88 -15.06
CA PHE A 398 6.55 -25.29 -14.66
C PHE A 398 5.19 -25.74 -14.08
N ASN A 399 4.11 -25.01 -14.37
CA ASN A 399 2.73 -25.34 -14.00
C ASN A 399 2.12 -26.31 -15.02
N TRP A 400 2.74 -27.49 -15.16
CA TRP A 400 2.43 -28.47 -16.20
C TRP A 400 0.96 -28.91 -16.22
N ASP A 401 0.36 -29.19 -15.06
CA ASP A 401 -1.04 -29.62 -14.97
C ASP A 401 -1.99 -28.54 -15.48
N ARG A 402 -1.72 -27.26 -15.15
CA ARG A 402 -2.53 -26.13 -15.62
C ARG A 402 -2.35 -25.90 -17.12
N ALA A 403 -1.12 -25.98 -17.62
CA ALA A 403 -0.83 -25.89 -19.05
C ALA A 403 -1.60 -26.97 -19.86
N LEU A 404 -1.60 -28.22 -19.37
CA LEU A 404 -2.33 -29.33 -20.00
C LEU A 404 -3.83 -29.13 -19.92
N GLU A 405 -4.36 -28.68 -18.78
CA GLU A 405 -5.79 -28.37 -18.63
C GLU A 405 -6.25 -27.31 -19.63
N LEU A 406 -5.50 -26.21 -19.77
CA LEU A 406 -5.79 -25.15 -20.75
C LEU A 406 -5.73 -25.68 -22.19
N ALA A 407 -4.70 -26.46 -22.53
CA ALA A 407 -4.53 -27.05 -23.84
C ALA A 407 -5.70 -27.98 -24.22
N VAL A 408 -6.12 -28.86 -23.29
CA VAL A 408 -7.24 -29.78 -23.50
C VAL A 408 -8.58 -29.03 -23.58
N LYS A 409 -8.81 -28.08 -22.68
CA LYS A 409 -10.06 -27.29 -22.62
C LYS A 409 -10.30 -26.49 -23.90
N HIS A 410 -9.24 -25.89 -24.43
CA HIS A 410 -9.30 -25.10 -25.67
C HIS A 410 -8.98 -25.93 -26.93
N LYS A 411 -8.72 -27.24 -26.78
CA LYS A 411 -8.40 -28.19 -27.86
C LYS A 411 -7.25 -27.71 -28.76
N THR A 412 -6.20 -27.16 -28.16
CA THR A 412 -5.03 -26.63 -28.88
C THR A 412 -3.73 -26.94 -28.14
N HIS A 413 -2.60 -27.03 -28.85
CA HIS A 413 -1.24 -27.18 -28.31
C HIS A 413 -1.01 -28.30 -27.26
N VAL A 414 -1.82 -29.37 -27.26
CA VAL A 414 -1.63 -30.51 -26.34
C VAL A 414 -0.29 -31.21 -26.62
N ASP A 415 0.05 -31.38 -27.90
CA ASP A 415 1.35 -31.86 -28.38
C ASP A 415 2.52 -31.01 -27.86
N THR A 416 2.34 -29.69 -27.85
CA THR A 416 3.35 -28.73 -27.38
C THR A 416 3.62 -28.92 -25.89
N VAL A 417 2.58 -29.00 -25.05
CA VAL A 417 2.76 -29.23 -23.60
C VAL A 417 3.46 -30.57 -23.33
N LEU A 418 3.06 -31.62 -24.04
CA LEU A 418 3.68 -32.95 -23.91
C LEU A 418 5.16 -32.94 -24.31
N ALA A 419 5.51 -32.27 -25.40
CA ALA A 419 6.88 -32.17 -25.89
C ALA A 419 7.80 -31.42 -24.91
N TYR A 420 7.35 -30.25 -24.41
CA TYR A 420 8.11 -29.49 -23.42
C TYR A 420 8.25 -30.26 -22.10
N ARG A 421 7.21 -30.99 -21.69
CA ARG A 421 7.25 -31.85 -20.50
C ARG A 421 8.24 -33.01 -20.66
N GLN A 422 8.25 -33.64 -21.83
CA GLN A 422 9.19 -34.72 -22.15
C GLN A 422 10.63 -34.20 -22.12
N LYS A 423 10.91 -33.08 -22.81
CA LYS A 423 12.23 -32.43 -22.81
C LYS A 423 12.69 -32.05 -21.39
N TYR A 424 11.76 -31.55 -20.56
CA TYR A 424 12.04 -31.26 -19.17
C TYR A 424 12.47 -32.52 -18.41
N LEU A 425 11.70 -33.61 -18.53
CA LEU A 425 11.99 -34.86 -17.82
C LEU A 425 13.30 -35.53 -18.29
N GLU A 426 13.59 -35.47 -19.59
CA GLU A 426 14.84 -35.94 -20.18
C GLU A 426 16.05 -35.19 -19.60
N ASN A 427 15.97 -33.87 -19.47
CA ASN A 427 17.03 -33.07 -18.86
C ASN A 427 17.32 -33.43 -17.38
N PHE A 428 16.38 -34.08 -16.68
CA PHE A 428 16.53 -34.51 -15.29
C PHE A 428 16.66 -36.04 -15.14
N ASP A 429 16.82 -36.78 -16.24
CA ASP A 429 16.88 -38.25 -16.26
C ASP A 429 15.68 -38.92 -15.53
N ARG A 430 14.50 -38.31 -15.62
CA ARG A 430 13.27 -38.82 -14.99
C ARG A 430 12.29 -39.34 -16.03
N LYS A 431 11.47 -40.31 -15.61
CA LYS A 431 10.35 -40.83 -16.43
C LYS A 431 9.04 -40.18 -16.00
N GLU A 432 8.11 -40.05 -16.93
CA GLU A 432 6.79 -39.48 -16.63
C GLU A 432 6.01 -40.41 -15.69
N THR A 433 5.57 -39.85 -14.56
CA THR A 433 4.81 -40.57 -13.53
C THR A 433 3.35 -40.14 -13.48
N SER A 434 3.00 -39.02 -14.11
CA SER A 434 1.64 -38.50 -14.09
C SER A 434 0.73 -39.29 -15.02
N LYS A 435 -0.33 -39.87 -14.46
CA LYS A 435 -1.33 -40.68 -15.19
C LYS A 435 -2.00 -39.91 -16.32
N ARG A 436 -2.27 -38.60 -16.11
CA ARG A 436 -2.88 -37.73 -17.12
C ARG A 436 -1.97 -37.57 -18.33
N PHE A 437 -0.69 -37.27 -18.11
CA PHE A 437 0.28 -37.09 -19.18
C PHE A 437 0.50 -38.39 -19.97
N LEU A 438 0.56 -39.54 -19.29
CA LEU A 438 0.67 -40.85 -19.95
C LEU A 438 -0.55 -41.19 -20.84
N GLN A 439 -1.76 -40.84 -20.39
CA GLN A 439 -2.98 -41.06 -21.18
C GLN A 439 -2.99 -40.23 -22.47
N TYR A 440 -2.63 -38.95 -22.40
CA TYR A 440 -2.61 -38.09 -23.58
C TYR A 440 -1.40 -38.36 -24.49
N ALA A 441 -0.27 -38.82 -23.95
CA ALA A 441 0.91 -39.21 -24.73
C ALA A 441 0.66 -40.44 -25.62
N GLN A 442 -0.24 -41.36 -25.25
CA GLN A 442 -0.57 -42.53 -26.08
C GLN A 442 -1.31 -42.17 -27.37
N GLY A 443 -1.94 -40.99 -27.44
CA GLY A 443 -2.74 -40.56 -28.59
C GLY A 443 -2.10 -39.44 -29.43
N VAL A 444 -0.89 -38.98 -29.09
CA VAL A 444 -0.26 -37.80 -29.71
C VAL A 444 1.20 -38.09 -30.04
N GLU A 445 1.55 -38.01 -31.32
CA GLU A 445 2.93 -38.10 -31.78
C GLU A 445 3.63 -36.75 -31.59
N VAL A 446 4.76 -36.74 -30.89
CA VAL A 446 5.56 -35.54 -30.62
C VAL A 446 6.49 -35.28 -31.80
N ASP A 447 6.23 -34.21 -32.54
CA ASP A 447 7.02 -33.77 -33.69
C ASP A 447 7.42 -32.30 -33.50
N TRP A 448 8.70 -32.06 -33.22
CA TRP A 448 9.24 -30.73 -32.93
C TRP A 448 9.15 -29.76 -34.11
N GLU A 449 9.23 -30.24 -35.35
CA GLU A 449 9.11 -29.37 -36.53
C GLU A 449 7.67 -28.86 -36.67
N LYS A 450 6.68 -29.74 -36.49
CA LYS A 450 5.25 -29.36 -36.51
C LYS A 450 4.89 -28.46 -35.33
N ILE A 451 5.47 -28.71 -34.16
CA ILE A 451 5.24 -27.86 -32.98
C ILE A 451 5.81 -26.46 -33.22
N ASN A 452 7.05 -26.34 -33.69
CA ASN A 452 7.66 -25.05 -33.99
C ASN A 452 6.87 -24.29 -35.06
N ALA A 453 6.43 -24.95 -36.13
CA ALA A 453 5.60 -24.33 -37.15
C ALA A 453 4.24 -23.84 -36.60
N LYS A 454 3.61 -24.60 -35.69
CA LYS A 454 2.37 -24.16 -35.01
C LYS A 454 2.60 -22.95 -34.10
N VAL A 455 3.72 -22.94 -33.37
CA VAL A 455 4.11 -21.82 -32.52
C VAL A 455 4.34 -20.56 -33.36
N ASP A 456 5.10 -20.67 -34.45
CA ASP A 456 5.35 -19.56 -35.37
C ASP A 456 4.05 -19.02 -35.98
N MET A 457 3.11 -19.92 -36.34
CA MET A 457 1.80 -19.52 -36.84
C MET A 457 1.00 -18.72 -35.79
N GLU A 458 1.04 -19.10 -34.51
CA GLU A 458 0.36 -18.36 -33.44
C GLU A 458 1.02 -17.00 -33.18
N LEU A 459 2.34 -16.92 -33.21
CA LEU A 459 3.08 -15.65 -33.08
C LEU A 459 2.80 -14.71 -34.25
N GLN A 460 2.72 -15.23 -35.48
CA GLN A 460 2.33 -14.47 -36.65
C GLN A 460 0.87 -13.99 -36.58
N LYS A 461 -0.06 -14.86 -36.15
CA LYS A 461 -1.46 -14.47 -35.92
C LYS A 461 -1.58 -13.38 -34.88
N GLU A 462 -0.79 -13.44 -33.81
CA GLU A 462 -0.73 -12.39 -32.80
C GLU A 462 -0.21 -11.07 -33.40
N ALA A 463 0.91 -11.12 -34.13
CA ALA A 463 1.49 -9.95 -34.78
C ALA A 463 0.59 -9.34 -35.87
N ALA A 464 -0.28 -10.14 -36.48
CA ALA A 464 -1.26 -9.70 -37.48
C ALA A 464 -2.55 -9.11 -36.89
N ARG A 465 -2.71 -9.07 -35.56
CA ARG A 465 -3.92 -8.50 -34.93
C ARG A 465 -4.03 -6.99 -35.18
N PRO A 466 -5.25 -6.44 -35.27
CA PRO A 466 -5.44 -4.99 -35.40
C PRO A 466 -4.78 -4.23 -34.24
N GLY A 467 -3.90 -3.28 -34.56
CA GLY A 467 -3.18 -2.50 -33.54
C GLY A 467 -1.98 -3.19 -32.90
N ALA A 468 -1.61 -4.39 -33.36
CA ALA A 468 -0.40 -5.09 -32.94
C ALA A 468 0.84 -4.34 -33.45
N LYS A 469 1.54 -3.67 -32.53
CA LYS A 469 2.79 -2.97 -32.78
C LYS A 469 3.67 -3.11 -31.53
N PRO A 470 4.98 -3.39 -31.70
CA PRO A 470 5.93 -3.33 -30.60
C PRO A 470 5.82 -1.99 -29.86
N TYR A 471 6.20 -2.00 -28.59
CA TYR A 471 6.21 -0.79 -27.78
C TYR A 471 7.26 0.18 -28.33
N ASN A 472 6.81 1.18 -29.08
CA ASN A 472 7.58 2.39 -29.36
C ASN A 472 7.06 3.47 -28.41
N GLY A 473 8.00 4.10 -27.69
CA GLY A 473 7.73 5.16 -26.72
C GLY A 473 6.88 6.29 -27.26
#